data_AF-A0A9C9X4V6-F1
#
_entry.id   AF-A0A9C9X4V6-F1
#
_cell.length_a   1.000
_cell.length_b   1.000
_cell.length_c   1.000
_cell.angle_alpha   90.00
_cell.angle_beta   90.00
_cell.angle_gamma   90.00
#
_symmetry.space_group_name_H-M   'P 1'
#
loop_
_entity.id
_entity.type
_entity.pdbx_description
1 polymer ?
#
loop_
_entity_poly.entity_id
_entity_poly.type
_entity_poly.pdbx_seq_one_letter_code
_entity_poly.pdbx_strand_id
1 'polypeptide(L)' 'MNSIAIILVSVGLFFNLVGCIGLVRFPDIYNRLQASTKCVTLGTVLGLLAPVVQFGWNIISVKALLC' A
#
# COMPACT_ATOMS: atom_id res chain seq x y z
N MET A 1 -18.08 -10.52 -2.40
CA MET A 1 -16.70 -9.99 -2.38
C MET A 1 -16.61 -8.93 -3.46
N ASN A 2 -16.25 -7.70 -3.12
CA ASN A 2 -16.24 -6.62 -4.11
C ASN A 2 -14.98 -6.77 -4.99
N SER A 3 -15.13 -7.04 -6.29
CA SER A 3 -13.99 -7.26 -7.20
C SER A 3 -13.01 -6.08 -7.21
N ILE A 4 -13.51 -4.86 -7.02
CA ILE A 4 -12.71 -3.64 -6.89
C ILE A 4 -11.75 -3.72 -5.68
N ALA A 5 -12.21 -4.20 -4.54
CA ALA A 5 -11.37 -4.25 -3.33
C ALA A 5 -10.22 -5.24 -3.48
N ILE A 6 -10.46 -6.38 -4.14
CA ILE A 6 -9.43 -7.39 -4.43
C ILE A 6 -8.34 -6.80 -5.33
N ILE A 7 -8.74 -6.07 -6.38
CA ILE A 7 -7.81 -5.38 -7.28
C ILE A 7 -6.98 -4.36 -6.49
N LEU A 8 -7.62 -3.55 -5.64
CA LEU A 8 -6.94 -2.54 -4.85
C LEU A 8 -5.89 -3.11 -3.89
N VAL A 9 -6.22 -4.21 -3.18
CA VAL A 9 -5.27 -4.92 -2.31
C VAL A 9 -4.13 -5.53 -3.12
N SER A 10 -4.43 -6.15 -4.27
CA SER A 10 -3.40 -6.79 -5.10
C SER A 10 -2.37 -5.78 -5.63
N VAL A 11 -2.84 -4.60 -6.06
CA VAL A 11 -1.97 -3.50 -6.52
C VAL A 11 -1.17 -2.93 -5.34
N GLY A 12 -1.81 -2.70 -4.19
CA GLY A 12 -1.11 -2.24 -2.98
C GLY A 12 -0.01 -3.21 -2.52
N LEU A 13 -0.26 -4.52 -2.60
CA LEU A 13 0.74 -5.55 -2.28
C LEU A 13 1.89 -5.54 -3.29
N PHE A 14 1.59 -5.42 -4.59
CA PHE A 14 2.60 -5.33 -5.64
C PHE A 14 3.54 -4.13 -5.43
N PHE A 15 3.00 -2.96 -5.10
CA PHE A 15 3.82 -1.77 -4.81
C PHE A 15 4.72 -1.95 -3.57
N ASN A 16 4.23 -2.61 -2.53
CA ASN A 16 5.05 -2.93 -1.35
C ASN A 16 6.19 -3.90 -1.71
N LEU A 17 5.93 -4.92 -2.52
CA LEU A 17 6.96 -5.85 -3.00
C LEU A 17 8.02 -5.14 -3.83
N VAL A 18 7.62 -4.25 -4.74
CA VAL A 18 8.56 -3.43 -5.52
C VAL A 18 9.39 -2.51 -4.62
N GLY A 19 8.80 -1.97 -3.55
CA GLY A 19 9.54 -1.20 -2.53
C GLY A 19 10.63 -2.03 -1.84
N CYS A 20 10.32 -3.26 -1.42
CA CYS A 20 11.29 -4.19 -0.84
C CYS A 20 12.41 -4.57 -1.83
N ILE A 21 12.08 -4.76 -3.10
CA ILE A 21 13.06 -5.06 -4.15
C ILE A 21 13.95 -3.84 -4.43
N GLY A 22 13.38 -2.64 -4.44
CA GLY A 22 14.11 -1.38 -4.57
C GLY A 22 15.13 -1.18 -3.44
N LEU A 23 14.79 -1.60 -2.22
CA LEU A 23 15.74 -1.62 -1.12
C LEU A 23 16.90 -2.58 -1.37
N VAL A 24 16.72 -3.75 -1.99
CA VAL A 24 17.84 -4.69 -2.18
C VAL A 24 18.73 -4.28 -3.36
N ARG A 25 18.17 -3.67 -4.41
CA ARG A 25 18.86 -3.44 -5.68
C ARG A 25 19.68 -2.16 -5.75
N PHE A 26 19.33 -1.12 -4.99
CA PHE A 26 20.05 0.15 -5.05
C PHE A 26 21.26 0.16 -4.09
N PRO A 27 22.47 0.51 -4.57
CA PRO A 27 23.69 0.51 -3.76
C PRO A 27 23.79 1.71 -2.80
N ASP A 28 23.10 2.83 -3.11
CA ASP A 28 23.18 4.07 -2.33
C ASP A 28 22.04 4.23 -1.32
N ILE A 29 22.38 4.59 -0.07
CA ILE A 29 21.43 4.76 1.05
C ILE A 29 20.30 5.76 0.71
N TYR A 30 20.62 6.91 0.10
CA TYR A 30 19.63 7.92 -0.25
C TYR A 30 18.69 7.46 -1.35
N ASN A 31 19.22 6.76 -2.36
CA ASN A 31 18.42 6.24 -3.47
C ASN A 31 17.51 5.08 -3.02
N ARG A 32 17.98 4.24 -2.08
CA ARG A 32 17.17 3.20 -1.42
C ARG A 32 15.99 3.81 -0.65
N LEU A 33 16.24 4.83 0.18
CA LEU A 33 15.21 5.48 0.99
C LEU A 33 14.14 6.14 0.11
N GLN A 34 14.54 6.84 -0.95
CA GLN A 34 13.60 7.56 -1.82
C GLN A 34 12.75 6.61 -2.69
N ALA A 35 13.35 5.53 -3.19
CA ALA A 35 12.62 4.48 -3.92
C ALA A 35 11.65 3.74 -3.00
N SER A 36 12.09 3.34 -1.80
CA SER A 36 11.27 2.60 -0.86
C SER A 36 10.10 3.41 -0.31
N THR A 37 10.31 4.67 0.06
CA THR A 37 9.26 5.53 0.62
C THR A 37 8.14 5.79 -0.40
N LYS A 38 8.48 6.15 -1.64
CA LYS A 38 7.46 6.34 -2.69
C LYS A 38 6.61 5.08 -2.93
N CYS A 39 7.25 3.92 -3.02
CA CYS A 39 6.55 2.65 -3.27
C CYS A 39 5.70 2.23 -2.07
N VAL A 40 6.24 2.31 -0.85
CA VAL A 40 5.53 1.88 0.37
C VAL A 40 4.35 2.81 0.67
N THR A 41 4.53 4.14 0.62
CA THR A 41 3.43 5.09 0.93
C THR A 41 2.27 4.95 -0.05
N LEU A 42 2.54 4.78 -1.35
CA LEU A 42 1.49 4.48 -2.32
C LEU A 42 0.84 3.12 -2.02
N GLY A 43 1.64 2.08 -1.75
CA GLY A 43 1.15 0.75 -1.43
C GLY A 43 0.23 0.71 -0.21
N THR A 44 0.57 1.41 0.88
CA THR A 44 -0.28 1.51 2.07
C THR A 44 -1.55 2.32 1.81
N VAL A 45 -1.49 3.45 1.11
CA VAL A 45 -2.70 4.23 0.78
C VAL A 45 -3.69 3.39 -0.04
N LEU A 46 -3.22 2.67 -1.06
CA LEU A 46 -4.03 1.76 -1.86
C LEU A 46 -4.59 0.59 -1.03
N GLY A 47 -3.79 0.03 -0.12
CA GLY A 47 -4.22 -1.04 0.78
C GLY A 47 -5.28 -0.60 1.80
N LEU A 48 -5.14 0.60 2.36
CA LEU A 48 -6.08 1.18 3.35
C LEU A 48 -7.39 1.63 2.73
N LEU A 49 -7.41 2.00 1.43
CA LEU A 49 -8.64 2.30 0.70
C LEU A 49 -9.50 1.05 0.45
N ALA A 50 -8.91 -0.15 0.43
CA ALA A 50 -9.64 -1.38 0.15
C ALA A 50 -10.71 -1.73 1.20
N PRO A 51 -10.44 -1.69 2.53
CA PRO A 51 -11.47 -1.91 3.55
C PRO A 51 -12.55 -0.82 3.54
N VAL A 52 -12.23 0.42 3.16
CA VAL A 52 -13.22 1.50 3.00
C VAL A 52 -14.23 1.16 1.90
N VAL A 53 -13.76 0.60 0.78
CA VAL A 53 -14.62 0.19 -0.35
C VAL A 53 -15.39 -1.12 -0.07
N GLN A 54 -14.86 -2.00 0.79
CA GLN A 54 -15.50 -3.27 1.13
C GLN A 54 -16.57 -3.12 2.22
N PHE A 55 -16.29 -2.34 3.27
CA PHE A 55 -17.14 -2.24 4.47
C PHE A 55 -17.91 -0.92 4.60
N GLY A 56 -17.62 0.07 3.75
CA GLY A 56 -18.27 1.39 3.79
C GLY A 56 -17.90 2.19 5.04
N TRP A 57 -18.80 3.11 5.45
CA TRP A 57 -18.66 3.93 6.67
C TRP A 57 -18.89 3.09 7.92
N ASN A 58 -17.87 2.34 8.33
CA ASN A 58 -17.88 1.51 9.52
C ASN A 58 -16.70 1.87 10.44
N ILE A 59 -16.81 1.63 11.75
CA ILE A 59 -15.74 1.91 12.73
C ILE A 59 -14.41 1.28 12.28
N ILE A 60 -14.48 0.08 11.68
CA ILE A 60 -13.32 -0.66 11.19
C ILE A 60 -12.63 0.09 10.04
N SER A 61 -13.41 0.64 9.10
CA SER A 61 -12.88 1.42 7.98
C SER A 61 -12.27 2.75 8.43
N VAL A 62 -12.90 3.41 9.42
CA VAL A 62 -12.38 4.67 9.98
C VAL A 62 -11.05 4.43 10.70
N LYS A 63 -10.96 3.35 11.47
CA LYS A 63 -9.69 2.94 12.10
C LYS A 63 -8.61 2.57 11.08
N ALA A 64 -8.99 1.94 9.97
CA ALA A 64 -8.07 1.62 8.89
C ALA A 64 -7.53 2.89 8.21
N LEU A 65 -8.36 3.93 8.03
CA LEU A 65 -7.91 5.20 7.42
C LEU A 65 -6.99 6.02 8.34
N LEU A 66 -7.16 5.89 9.66
CA LEU A 66 -6.38 6.61 10.68
C LEU A 66 -5.04 5.95 11.04
N CYS A 67 -4.84 4.67 10.68
CA CYS A 67 -3.65 3.88 10.96
C CYS A 67 -2.61 4.01 9.84
#